data_AF-A0A6I0E4I2-F1
#
_entry.id   AF-A0A6I0E4I2-F1
#
_cell.length_a   1.000
_cell.length_b   1.000
_cell.length_c   1.000
_cell.angle_alpha   90.00
_cell.angle_beta   90.00
_cell.angle_gamma   90.00
#
_symmetry.space_group_name_H-M   'P 1'
#
loop_
_entity.id
_entity.type
_entity.pdbx_description
1 polymer ?
#
loop_
_entity_poly.entity_id
_entity_poly.type
_entity_poly.pdbx_seq_one_letter_code
_entity_poly.pdbx_strand_id
1 'polypeptide(L)'
;MKTLDFEKLNGLIPAIMQDASTNRVLMLGFMNREALEKTRKTGFATFYSRTRRQIWTKGETSGNYLKVIDIKPDCDGDTLLVKVSPQGPVCHTGTDTCFEEANTINIQFLEQLEQLIKERKNTSTNESYTAKLLADGPKRIAKKLGEEAVELALEAENGTKDRFLDEA
;
A
#
# COMPACT_ATOMS: atom_id res chain seq x y z
N MET A 1 -12.81 2.87 21.22
CA MET A 1 -11.40 2.60 20.84
C MET A 1 -11.11 1.17 21.26
N LYS A 2 -10.67 0.28 20.37
CA LYS A 2 -10.37 -1.11 20.77
C LYS A 2 -9.23 -1.13 21.79
N THR A 3 -9.35 -1.98 22.80
CA THR A 3 -8.28 -2.20 23.79
C THR A 3 -7.16 -3.00 23.14
N LEU A 4 -5.91 -2.57 23.33
CA LEU A 4 -4.73 -3.29 22.84
C LEU A 4 -4.32 -4.38 23.84
N ASP A 5 -4.07 -5.58 23.35
CA ASP A 5 -3.63 -6.72 24.15
C ASP A 5 -2.11 -6.87 24.09
N PHE A 6 -1.43 -6.18 25.01
CA PHE A 6 0.01 -6.34 25.19
C PHE A 6 0.39 -7.63 25.93
N GLU A 7 -0.54 -8.25 26.67
CA GLU A 7 -0.23 -9.39 27.53
C GLU A 7 -0.03 -10.67 26.72
N LYS A 8 -0.79 -10.84 25.63
CA LYS A 8 -0.71 -12.01 24.73
C LYS A 8 0.71 -12.31 24.22
N LEU A 9 1.55 -11.28 24.09
CA LEU A 9 2.95 -11.37 23.67
C LEU A 9 3.92 -10.76 24.70
N ASN A 10 3.64 -10.96 25.99
CA ASN A 10 4.52 -10.62 27.13
C ASN A 10 4.92 -9.13 27.18
N GLY A 11 3.95 -8.24 27.08
CA GLY A 11 4.13 -6.79 27.13
C GLY A 11 4.52 -6.15 25.79
N LEU A 12 4.48 -6.91 24.69
CA LEU A 12 4.85 -6.46 23.35
C LEU A 12 3.68 -6.64 22.39
N ILE A 13 3.63 -5.82 21.34
CA ILE A 13 2.75 -6.02 20.19
C ILE A 13 3.57 -5.89 18.89
N PRO A 14 3.33 -6.73 17.88
CA PRO A 14 3.88 -6.53 16.55
C PRO A 14 3.31 -5.25 15.95
N ALA A 15 4.16 -4.49 15.27
CA ALA A 15 3.80 -3.28 14.58
C ALA A 15 4.34 -3.35 13.15
N ILE A 16 3.42 -3.48 12.20
CA ILE A 16 3.70 -3.52 10.76
C ILE A 16 3.76 -2.07 10.27
N MET A 17 4.93 -1.64 9.80
CA MET A 17 5.09 -0.35 9.14
C MET A 17 4.75 -0.52 7.68
N GLN A 18 3.79 0.27 7.20
CA GLN A 18 3.39 0.28 5.80
C GLN A 18 3.46 1.70 5.27
N ASP A 19 4.02 1.89 4.09
CA ASP A 19 4.05 3.19 3.46
C ASP A 19 2.61 3.67 3.19
N ALA A 20 2.33 4.91 3.59
CA ALA A 20 1.01 5.53 3.43
C ALA A 20 0.65 5.83 1.96
N SER A 21 1.65 6.02 1.10
CA SER A 21 1.49 6.39 -0.31
C SER A 21 1.47 5.18 -1.25
N THR A 22 2.35 4.19 -1.03
CA THR A 22 2.51 3.04 -1.94
C THR A 22 1.79 1.78 -1.46
N ASN A 23 1.38 1.75 -0.18
CA ASN A 23 0.90 0.55 0.52
C ASN A 23 1.91 -0.60 0.63
N ARG A 24 3.19 -0.37 0.34
CA ARG A 24 4.24 -1.38 0.52
C ARG A 24 4.52 -1.61 2.01
N VAL A 25 4.69 -2.86 2.42
CA VAL A 25 5.14 -3.19 3.78
C VAL A 25 6.64 -2.88 3.88
N LEU A 26 6.99 -1.98 4.80
CA LEU A 26 8.35 -1.48 4.95
C LEU A 26 9.17 -2.35 5.89
N MET A 27 8.61 -2.66 7.06
CA MET A 27 9.25 -3.48 8.08
C MET A 27 8.23 -3.95 9.13
N LEU A 28 8.62 -4.95 9.92
CA LEU A 28 7.95 -5.32 11.15
C LEU A 28 8.86 -5.00 12.33
N GLY A 29 8.30 -4.35 13.36
CA GLY A 29 8.96 -4.17 14.65
C GLY A 29 8.05 -4.59 15.79
N PHE A 30 8.57 -4.54 17.02
CA PHE A 30 7.78 -4.74 18.23
C PHE A 30 7.70 -3.44 19.00
N MET A 31 6.55 -3.16 19.61
CA MET A 31 6.36 -2.03 20.52
C MET A 31 5.92 -2.57 21.88
N ASN A 32 6.53 -2.08 22.95
CA ASN A 32 5.90 -2.12 24.27
C ASN A 32 4.99 -0.88 24.43
N ARG A 33 4.28 -0.80 25.56
CA ARG A 33 3.38 0.33 25.85
C ARG A 33 4.09 1.69 25.76
N GLU A 34 5.30 1.78 26.32
CA GLU A 34 6.14 2.98 26.30
C GLU A 34 6.54 3.41 24.87
N ALA A 35 6.95 2.45 24.02
CA ALA A 35 7.30 2.71 22.63
C ALA A 35 6.10 3.24 21.84
N LEU A 36 4.91 2.68 22.06
CA LEU A 36 3.67 3.17 21.42
C LEU A 36 3.30 4.58 21.92
N GLU A 37 3.44 4.85 23.21
CA GLU A 37 3.18 6.17 23.78
C GLU A 37 4.15 7.22 23.22
N LYS A 38 5.45 6.90 23.16
CA LYS A 38 6.45 7.78 22.53
C LYS A 38 6.12 8.00 21.06
N THR A 39 5.75 6.95 20.32
CA THR A 39 5.33 7.04 18.91
C THR A 39 4.16 8.01 18.72
N ARG A 40 3.12 7.90 19.55
CA ARG A 40 1.97 8.82 19.52
C ARG A 40 2.34 10.25 19.86
N LYS A 41 3.26 10.43 20.82
CA LYS A 41 3.70 11.74 21.29
C LYS A 41 4.59 12.46 20.27
N THR A 42 5.53 11.76 19.65
CA THR A 42 6.53 12.35 18.75
C THR A 42 6.09 12.37 17.29
N GLY A 43 5.14 11.51 16.91
CA GLY A 43 4.76 11.29 15.52
C GLY A 43 5.81 10.51 14.72
N PHE A 44 6.77 9.86 15.38
CA PHE A 44 7.79 9.03 14.73
C PHE A 44 7.81 7.62 15.31
N ALA A 45 7.95 6.60 14.46
CA ALA A 45 7.92 5.21 14.89
C ALA A 45 9.04 4.89 15.89
N THR A 46 8.65 4.58 17.13
CA THR A 46 9.52 4.07 18.19
C THR A 46 9.23 2.60 18.42
N PHE A 47 10.28 1.79 18.48
CA PHE A 47 10.21 0.35 18.70
C PHE A 47 10.88 -0.03 20.02
N TYR A 48 10.54 -1.20 20.54
CA TYR A 48 11.22 -1.84 21.64
C TYR A 48 12.19 -2.92 21.11
N SER A 49 13.48 -2.79 21.43
CA SER A 49 14.48 -3.81 21.10
C SER A 49 14.44 -4.91 22.14
N ARG A 50 14.00 -6.11 21.75
CA ARG A 50 13.98 -7.29 22.64
C ARG A 50 15.37 -7.68 23.15
N THR A 51 16.38 -7.51 22.29
CA THR A 51 17.78 -7.82 22.62
C THR A 51 18.38 -6.79 23.57
N ARG A 52 18.22 -5.49 23.28
CA ARG A 52 18.79 -4.41 24.11
C ARG A 52 17.93 -4.01 25.30
N ARG A 53 16.69 -4.51 25.36
CA ARG A 53 15.68 -4.21 26.39
C ARG A 53 15.45 -2.71 26.58
N GLN A 54 15.40 -1.97 25.48
CA GLN A 54 15.21 -0.52 25.47
C GLN A 54 14.40 -0.09 24.26
N ILE A 55 13.72 1.05 24.38
CA ILE A 55 13.08 1.70 23.26
C ILE A 55 14.10 2.42 22.37
N TRP A 56 13.81 2.54 21.08
CA TRP A 56 14.60 3.30 20.11
C TRP A 56 13.70 3.83 19.00
N THR A 57 13.94 5.05 18.52
CA THR A 57 13.16 5.63 17.43
C THR A 57 13.85 5.36 16.11
N LYS A 58 13.11 4.82 15.13
CA LYS A 58 13.68 4.58 13.80
C LYS A 58 14.11 5.90 13.18
N GLY A 59 15.37 5.98 12.79
CA GLY A 59 15.99 7.18 12.22
C GLY A 59 16.87 7.97 13.20
N GLU A 60 16.86 7.68 14.51
CA GLU A 60 17.65 8.43 15.51
C GLU A 60 19.15 8.51 15.16
N THR A 61 19.72 7.46 14.57
CA THR A 61 21.13 7.43 14.14
C THR A 61 21.31 7.72 12.64
N SER A 62 20.41 7.22 11.79
CA SER A 62 20.60 7.25 10.33
C SER A 62 19.94 8.46 9.65
N GLY A 63 19.10 9.23 10.34
CA GLY A 63 18.25 10.26 9.73
C GLY A 63 17.02 9.71 9.00
N ASN A 64 16.96 8.41 8.72
CA ASN A 64 15.84 7.77 8.00
C ASN A 64 14.68 7.47 8.94
N TYR A 65 13.92 8.51 9.29
CA TYR A 65 12.75 8.43 10.15
C TYR A 65 11.53 7.83 9.45
N LEU A 66 10.59 7.31 10.25
CA LEU A 66 9.26 6.91 9.81
C LEU A 66 8.23 7.82 10.47
N LYS A 67 7.74 8.82 9.74
CA LYS A 67 6.71 9.74 10.23
C LYS A 67 5.35 9.04 10.24
N VAL A 68 4.69 8.99 11.38
CA VAL A 68 3.39 8.33 11.54
C VAL A 68 2.28 9.16 10.91
N ILE A 69 1.44 8.50 10.12
CA ILE A 69 0.24 9.04 9.48
C ILE A 69 -1.02 8.48 10.16
N ASP A 70 -1.03 7.18 10.44
CA ASP A 70 -2.16 6.50 11.07
C ASP A 70 -1.71 5.25 11.85
N ILE A 71 -2.46 4.87 12.89
CA ILE A 71 -2.21 3.66 13.70
C ILE A 71 -3.53 2.92 13.87
N LYS A 72 -3.61 1.71 13.33
CA LYS A 72 -4.81 0.87 13.42
C LYS A 72 -4.51 -0.45 14.15
N PRO A 73 -5.25 -0.80 15.21
CA PRO A 73 -5.28 -2.16 15.71
C PRO A 73 -6.04 -3.07 14.75
N ASP A 74 -5.71 -4.36 14.78
CA ASP A 74 -6.42 -5.39 14.05
C ASP A 74 -7.73 -5.83 14.76
N CYS A 75 -8.22 -7.05 14.46
CA CYS A 75 -9.54 -7.48 14.90
C CYS A 75 -9.59 -7.80 16.41
N ASP A 76 -8.55 -8.41 16.96
CA ASP A 76 -8.41 -8.79 18.37
C ASP A 76 -7.44 -7.89 19.16
N GLY A 77 -6.77 -6.96 18.50
CA GLY A 77 -6.02 -5.87 19.15
C GLY A 77 -4.63 -6.28 19.60
N ASP A 78 -4.09 -7.39 19.12
CA ASP A 78 -2.74 -7.86 19.45
C ASP A 78 -1.67 -7.34 18.48
N THR A 79 -2.07 -6.75 17.35
CA THR A 79 -1.18 -6.27 16.29
C THR A 79 -1.57 -4.86 15.82
N LEU A 80 -0.56 -4.06 15.46
CA LEU A 80 -0.75 -2.74 14.85
C LEU A 80 -0.35 -2.73 13.38
N LEU A 81 -1.20 -2.14 12.55
CA LEU A 81 -0.82 -1.59 11.25
C LEU A 81 -0.57 -0.09 11.41
N VAL A 82 0.65 0.36 11.14
CA VAL A 82 1.04 1.77 11.21
C VAL A 82 1.34 2.28 9.82
N LYS A 83 0.53 3.22 9.34
CA LYS A 83 0.80 3.96 8.11
C LYS A 83 1.87 5.00 8.39
N VAL A 84 2.94 4.99 7.62
CA VAL A 84 4.07 5.91 7.79
C VAL A 84 4.49 6.55 6.47
N SER A 85 5.13 7.71 6.55
CA SER A 85 5.86 8.34 5.47
C SER A 85 7.37 8.20 5.78
N PRO A 86 8.12 7.37 5.03
CA PRO A 86 9.54 7.17 5.24
C PRO A 86 10.35 8.38 4.76
N GLN A 87 11.38 8.75 5.53
CA GLN A 87 12.31 9.84 5.20
C GLN A 87 13.65 9.27 4.73
N GLY A 88 13.62 8.46 3.66
CA GLY A 88 14.79 7.73 3.14
C GLY A 88 14.66 6.21 3.33
N PRO A 89 15.72 5.44 3.00
CA PRO A 89 15.69 3.98 3.04
C PRO A 89 15.38 3.43 4.44
N VAL A 90 14.48 2.45 4.52
CA VAL A 90 14.07 1.88 5.80
C VAL A 90 15.09 0.87 6.30
N CYS A 91 15.62 0.03 5.41
CA CYS A 91 16.57 -1.01 5.80
C CYS A 91 17.97 -0.46 6.06
N HIS A 92 18.71 -1.13 6.94
CA HIS A 92 20.11 -0.80 7.23
C HIS A 92 21.07 -1.17 6.09
N THR A 93 20.62 -1.99 5.13
CA THR A 93 21.36 -2.33 3.90
C THR A 93 21.21 -1.28 2.81
N GLY A 94 20.39 -0.25 3.03
CA GLY A 94 20.09 0.80 2.04
C GLY A 94 18.90 0.49 1.14
N THR A 95 18.24 -0.65 1.28
CA THR A 95 17.00 -0.97 0.55
C THR A 95 15.79 -0.23 1.12
N ASP A 96 14.78 -0.02 0.28
CA ASP A 96 13.55 0.68 0.65
C ASP A 96 12.78 -0.03 1.77
N THR A 97 12.74 -1.36 1.72
CA THR A 97 12.06 -2.22 2.70
C THR A 97 13.02 -3.25 3.29
N CYS A 98 12.68 -3.81 4.45
CA CYS A 98 13.39 -4.95 5.03
C CYS A 98 13.18 -6.25 4.26
N PHE A 99 12.30 -6.26 3.25
CA PHE A 99 11.95 -7.43 2.44
C PHE A 99 12.55 -7.36 1.03
N GLU A 100 13.47 -6.43 0.78
CA GLU A 100 14.13 -6.21 -0.52
C GLU A 100 13.15 -5.86 -1.67
N GLU A 101 11.94 -5.45 -1.34
CA GLU A 101 10.96 -4.93 -2.30
C GLU A 101 11.19 -3.43 -2.54
N ALA A 102 10.97 -2.98 -3.79
CA ALA A 102 10.92 -1.57 -4.14
C ALA A 102 9.68 -0.91 -3.52
N ASN A 103 9.85 0.27 -2.93
CA ASN A 103 8.75 1.05 -2.37
C ASN A 103 8.12 1.95 -3.43
N THR A 104 7.48 1.31 -4.41
CA THR A 104 6.72 1.96 -5.48
C THR A 104 5.25 1.59 -5.39
N ILE A 105 4.39 2.45 -5.94
CA ILE A 105 2.95 2.19 -6.04
C ILE A 105 2.74 0.82 -6.68
N ASN A 106 1.99 -0.04 -5.98
CA ASN A 106 1.71 -1.37 -6.47
C ASN A 106 0.68 -1.32 -7.61
N ILE A 107 1.15 -1.44 -8.85
CA ILE A 107 0.32 -1.57 -10.06
C ILE A 107 0.04 -3.04 -10.44
N GLN A 108 0.29 -3.99 -9.54
CA GLN A 108 0.14 -5.43 -9.78
C GLN A 108 -1.25 -5.81 -10.30
N PHE A 109 -2.31 -5.10 -9.90
CA PHE A 109 -3.64 -5.33 -10.48
C PHE A 109 -3.67 -5.04 -12.00
N LEU A 110 -3.03 -3.95 -12.45
CA LEU A 110 -2.95 -3.62 -13.87
C LEU A 110 -2.11 -4.64 -14.64
N GLU A 111 -1.04 -5.16 -14.03
CA GLU A 111 -0.25 -6.26 -14.60
C GLU A 111 -1.08 -7.54 -14.74
N GLN A 112 -1.85 -7.90 -13.70
CA GLN A 112 -2.79 -9.03 -13.74
C GLN A 112 -3.87 -8.83 -14.80
N LEU A 113 -4.40 -7.62 -14.93
CA LEU A 113 -5.40 -7.27 -15.95
C LEU A 113 -4.80 -7.38 -17.37
N GLU A 114 -3.59 -6.88 -17.59
CA GLU A 114 -2.90 -7.01 -18.87
C GLU A 114 -2.68 -8.49 -19.23
N GLN A 115 -2.25 -9.30 -18.26
CA GLN A 115 -2.07 -10.73 -18.43
C GLN A 115 -3.39 -11.44 -18.77
N LEU A 116 -4.48 -11.10 -18.07
CA LEU A 116 -5.82 -11.62 -18.37
C LEU A 116 -6.28 -11.23 -19.79
N ILE A 117 -5.98 -10.01 -20.24
CA ILE A 117 -6.28 -9.56 -21.61
C ILE A 117 -5.50 -10.40 -22.64
N LYS A 118 -4.21 -10.67 -22.39
CA LYS A 118 -3.36 -11.53 -23.24
C LYS A 118 -3.92 -12.95 -23.33
N GLU A 119 -4.37 -13.52 -22.22
CA GLU A 119 -4.98 -14.85 -22.16
C GLU A 119 -6.30 -14.90 -22.94
N ARG A 120 -7.16 -13.89 -22.75
CA ARG A 120 -8.46 -13.80 -23.43
C ARG A 120 -8.36 -13.68 -24.95
N LYS A 121 -7.21 -13.25 -25.51
CA LYS A 121 -6.97 -13.25 -26.96
C LYS A 121 -7.22 -14.63 -27.60
N ASN A 122 -6.97 -15.72 -26.87
CA ASN A 122 -7.10 -17.09 -27.37
C ASN A 122 -8.43 -17.77 -26.96
N THR A 123 -9.36 -17.03 -26.36
CA THR A 123 -10.66 -17.55 -25.90
C THR A 123 -11.78 -17.33 -26.91
N SER A 124 -12.93 -17.97 -26.69
CA SER A 124 -14.12 -17.80 -27.54
C SER A 124 -14.64 -16.35 -27.52
N THR A 125 -14.94 -15.82 -28.70
CA THR A 125 -15.50 -14.46 -28.86
C THR A 125 -16.91 -14.32 -28.29
N ASN A 126 -17.64 -15.42 -28.08
CA ASN A 126 -18.97 -15.41 -27.48
C ASN A 126 -18.94 -15.29 -25.95
N GLU A 127 -17.80 -15.59 -25.32
CA GLU A 127 -17.66 -15.64 -23.86
C GLU A 127 -16.86 -14.45 -23.30
N SER A 128 -16.18 -13.68 -24.16
CA SER A 128 -15.25 -12.64 -23.75
C SER A 128 -15.36 -11.40 -24.63
N TYR A 129 -15.73 -10.27 -24.01
CA TYR A 129 -15.70 -8.97 -24.68
C TYR A 129 -14.30 -8.65 -25.24
N THR A 130 -13.25 -8.96 -24.49
CA THR A 130 -11.86 -8.76 -24.91
C THR A 130 -11.54 -9.57 -26.17
N ALA A 131 -11.95 -10.85 -26.23
CA ALA A 131 -11.72 -11.69 -27.40
C ALA A 131 -12.44 -11.13 -28.63
N LYS A 132 -13.70 -10.69 -28.47
CA LYS A 132 -14.48 -10.05 -29.53
C LYS A 132 -13.83 -8.76 -30.03
N LEU A 133 -13.44 -7.87 -29.10
CA LEU A 133 -12.82 -6.59 -29.44
C LEU A 133 -11.49 -6.76 -30.19
N LEU A 134 -10.69 -7.77 -29.80
CA LEU A 134 -9.44 -8.11 -30.50
C LEU A 134 -9.71 -8.69 -31.89
N ALA A 135 -10.74 -9.53 -32.05
CA ALA A 135 -11.14 -10.09 -33.35
C ALA A 135 -11.67 -9.01 -34.32
N ASP A 136 -12.34 -7.98 -33.81
CA ASP A 136 -12.82 -6.83 -34.61
C ASP A 136 -11.66 -5.94 -35.13
N GLY A 137 -10.44 -6.13 -34.62
CA GLY A 137 -9.20 -5.56 -35.13
C GLY A 137 -8.88 -4.12 -34.70
N PRO A 138 -7.70 -3.60 -35.10
CA PRO A 138 -7.14 -2.35 -34.57
C PRO A 138 -8.03 -1.11 -34.77
N LYS A 139 -8.78 -1.04 -35.88
CA LYS A 139 -9.68 0.09 -36.16
C LYS A 139 -10.79 0.20 -35.11
N ARG A 140 -11.37 -0.92 -34.69
CA ARG A 140 -12.43 -0.94 -33.67
C ARG A 140 -11.88 -0.58 -32.30
N ILE A 141 -10.71 -1.12 -31.95
CA ILE A 141 -10.00 -0.82 -30.71
C ILE A 141 -9.67 0.68 -30.63
N ALA A 142 -9.10 1.25 -31.68
CA ALA A 142 -8.76 2.67 -31.75
C ALA A 142 -9.99 3.58 -31.65
N LYS A 143 -11.11 3.20 -32.28
CA LYS A 143 -12.38 3.92 -32.13
C LYS A 143 -12.83 3.93 -30.67
N LYS A 144 -12.77 2.78 -30.00
CA LYS A 144 -13.13 2.64 -28.60
C LYS A 144 -12.26 3.52 -27.71
N LEU A 145 -10.93 3.46 -27.86
CA LEU A 145 -10.01 4.34 -27.14
C LEU A 145 -10.37 5.83 -27.31
N GLY A 146 -10.73 6.25 -28.52
CA GLY A 146 -11.15 7.63 -28.78
C GLY A 146 -12.49 8.00 -28.15
N GLU A 147 -13.46 7.08 -28.10
CA GLU A 147 -14.76 7.28 -27.43
C GLU A 147 -14.54 7.51 -25.92
N GLU A 148 -13.85 6.59 -25.23
CA GLU A 148 -13.62 6.70 -23.77
C GLU A 148 -12.76 7.93 -23.42
N ALA A 149 -11.78 8.30 -24.26
CA ALA A 149 -10.97 9.50 -24.03
C ALA A 149 -11.78 10.80 -24.09
N VAL A 150 -12.79 10.87 -24.97
CA VAL A 150 -13.71 12.01 -25.05
C VAL A 150 -14.66 12.00 -23.85
N GLU A 151 -15.19 10.83 -23.49
CA GLU A 151 -16.11 10.67 -22.36
C GLU A 151 -15.42 11.06 -21.03
N LEU A 152 -14.18 10.61 -20.81
CA LEU A 152 -13.35 11.01 -19.67
C LEU A 152 -13.16 12.53 -19.59
N ALA A 153 -12.86 13.19 -20.71
CA ALA A 153 -12.66 14.63 -20.75
C ALA A 153 -13.94 15.41 -20.41
N LEU A 154 -15.10 14.95 -20.88
CA LEU A 154 -16.39 15.55 -20.59
C LEU A 154 -16.79 15.37 -19.12
N GLU A 155 -16.58 14.16 -18.55
CA GLU A 155 -16.87 13.90 -17.14
C GLU A 155 -15.88 14.63 -16.21
N ALA A 156 -14.66 14.92 -16.65
CA ALA A 156 -13.73 15.78 -15.91
C ALA A 156 -14.17 17.25 -15.85
N GLU A 157 -14.78 17.77 -16.92
CA GLU A 157 -15.23 19.16 -17.01
C GLU A 157 -16.49 19.41 -16.17
N ASN A 158 -17.51 18.56 -16.33
CA ASN A 158 -18.86 18.80 -15.80
C ASN A 158 -19.54 17.55 -15.21
N GLY A 159 -18.80 16.45 -15.04
CA GLY A 159 -19.33 15.18 -14.57
C GLY A 159 -19.36 15.02 -13.05
N THR A 160 -19.55 13.77 -12.63
CA THR A 160 -19.41 13.38 -11.22
C THR A 160 -18.09 12.66 -11.00
N LYS A 161 -17.58 12.68 -9.77
CA LYS A 161 -16.35 11.95 -9.42
C LYS A 161 -16.45 10.46 -9.77
N ASP A 162 -17.61 9.83 -9.54
CA ASP A 162 -17.78 8.41 -9.80
C ASP A 162 -17.76 8.11 -11.30
N ARG A 163 -18.50 8.87 -12.11
CA ARG A 163 -18.47 8.72 -13.58
C ARG A 163 -17.10 9.02 -14.17
N PHE A 164 -16.41 10.05 -13.68
CA PHE A 164 -15.03 10.33 -14.08
C PHE A 164 -14.09 9.14 -13.81
N LEU A 165 -14.25 8.47 -12.66
CA LEU A 165 -13.45 7.30 -12.32
C LEU A 165 -13.84 6.05 -13.14
N ASP A 166 -15.10 5.92 -13.56
CA ASP A 166 -15.54 4.81 -14.40
C ASP A 166 -14.99 4.91 -15.83
N GLU A 167 -14.81 6.12 -16.37
CA GLU A 167 -14.24 6.36 -17.71
C GLU A 167 -12.69 6.32 -17.75
N ALA A 168 -12.01 6.27 -16.60
CA ALA A 168 -10.54 6.37 -16.46
C ALA A 168 -9.84 5.01 -16.36
#